data_AF-A0A345UQ06-F1
#
_entry.id   AF-A0A345UQ06-F1
#
_cell.length_a   1.000
_cell.length_b   1.000
_cell.length_c   1.000
_cell.angle_alpha   90.00
_cell.angle_beta   90.00
_cell.angle_gamma   90.00
#
_symmetry.space_group_name_H-M   'P 1'
#
loop_
_entity.id
_entity.type
_entity.pdbx_description
1 polymer ?
#
loop_
_entity_poly.entity_id
_entity_poly.type
_entity_poly.pdbx_seq_one_letter_code
_entity_poly.pdbx_strand_id
1 'polypeptide(L)'
;MPEMNAEHHPTEKRIWRFSYIRVLVFILIITGYIFALRPGRALITEHIVYPVAAEYASAEAGRFHLPESTKSVTFTLYERVDESWAERIYSTPWGFYFILPLLFFCFIAHYKPYLFVHVLFQMIFGIVAILSYLWGISLTDVMMHVYRMVTYYLTPGASFIIIFAAVFQQSFMQSRKT
;
A
#
# COMPACT_ATOMS: atom_id res chain seq x y z
N MET A 1 -44.91 10.33 43.66
CA MET A 1 -44.23 9.44 42.69
C MET A 1 -43.22 10.30 41.95
N PRO A 2 -41.90 10.07 42.09
CA PRO A 2 -40.93 10.85 41.36
C PRO A 2 -40.88 10.37 39.90
N GLU A 3 -41.06 11.29 38.97
CA GLU A 3 -40.86 11.05 37.55
C GLU A 3 -39.40 10.64 37.31
N MET A 4 -39.22 9.37 36.94
CA MET A 4 -37.96 8.83 36.48
C MET A 4 -37.68 9.42 35.10
N ASN A 5 -37.01 10.57 35.07
CA ASN A 5 -36.48 11.12 33.83
C ASN A 5 -35.42 10.15 33.30
N ALA A 6 -35.80 9.34 32.32
CA ALA A 6 -34.89 8.52 31.54
C ALA A 6 -33.95 9.47 30.78
N GLU A 7 -32.80 9.77 31.38
CA GLU A 7 -31.70 10.44 30.71
C GLU A 7 -31.34 9.61 29.46
N HIS A 8 -31.75 10.14 28.32
CA HIS A 8 -31.54 9.55 27.02
C HIS A 8 -30.03 9.61 26.72
N HIS A 9 -29.29 8.58 27.13
CA HIS A 9 -27.84 8.49 26.97
C HIS A 9 -27.43 8.71 25.49
N PRO A 10 -26.91 9.90 25.12
CA PRO A 10 -26.58 10.24 23.73
C PRO A 10 -25.38 9.44 23.20
N THR A 11 -24.73 8.68 24.08
CA THR A 11 -23.48 7.96 23.87
C THR A 11 -23.66 6.70 23.01
N GLU A 12 -24.75 5.93 23.15
CA GLU A 12 -24.92 4.69 22.39
C GLU A 12 -25.10 4.93 20.88
N LYS A 13 -26.01 5.84 20.48
CA LYS A 13 -26.24 6.15 19.06
C LYS A 13 -24.97 6.60 18.33
N ARG A 14 -24.04 7.25 19.04
CA ARG A 14 -22.78 7.76 18.48
C ARG A 14 -21.76 6.64 18.25
N ILE A 15 -21.70 5.64 19.13
CA ILE A 15 -20.82 4.47 19.02
C ILE A 15 -21.25 3.57 17.85
N TRP A 16 -22.55 3.31 17.72
CA TRP A 16 -23.09 2.48 16.64
C TRP A 16 -22.85 3.11 15.25
N ARG A 17 -23.13 4.41 15.08
CA ARG A 17 -22.87 5.13 13.82
C ARG A 17 -21.39 5.10 13.42
N PHE A 18 -20.47 5.23 14.37
CA PHE A 18 -19.04 5.16 14.10
C PHE A 18 -18.60 3.78 13.61
N SER A 19 -19.24 2.72 14.11
CA SER A 19 -18.96 1.34 13.73
C SER A 19 -19.43 1.05 12.29
N TYR A 20 -20.63 1.50 11.92
CA TYR A 20 -21.15 1.34 10.54
C TYR A 20 -20.28 2.05 9.49
N ILE A 21 -19.80 3.26 9.77
CA ILE A 21 -18.93 4.01 8.83
C ILE A 21 -17.63 3.25 8.60
N ARG A 22 -17.01 2.70 9.66
CA ARG A 22 -15.77 1.92 9.52
C ARG A 22 -15.97 0.65 8.70
N VAL A 23 -17.07 -0.07 8.94
CA VAL A 23 -17.41 -1.26 8.16
C VAL A 23 -17.64 -0.91 6.69
N LEU A 24 -18.36 0.17 6.40
CA LEU A 24 -18.58 0.64 5.03
C LEU A 24 -17.25 1.02 4.36
N VAL A 25 -16.39 1.79 5.03
CA VAL A 25 -15.06 2.16 4.52
C VAL A 25 -14.20 0.91 4.28
N PHE A 26 -14.21 -0.05 5.19
CA PHE A 26 -13.52 -1.33 5.03
C PHE A 26 -14.01 -2.07 3.77
N ILE A 27 -15.33 -2.19 3.60
CA ILE A 27 -15.92 -2.83 2.43
C ILE A 27 -15.48 -2.10 1.16
N LEU A 28 -15.57 -0.77 1.11
CA LEU A 28 -15.17 0.04 -0.04
C LEU A 28 -13.70 -0.14 -0.41
N ILE A 29 -12.80 -0.21 0.58
CA ILE A 29 -11.38 -0.45 0.38
C ILE A 29 -11.17 -1.84 -0.24
N ILE A 30 -11.80 -2.88 0.30
CA ILE A 30 -11.67 -4.26 -0.19
C ILE A 30 -12.27 -4.41 -1.59
N THR A 31 -13.46 -3.86 -1.84
CA THR A 31 -14.08 -3.91 -3.17
C THR A 31 -13.28 -3.11 -4.19
N GLY A 32 -12.81 -1.91 -3.83
CA GLY A 32 -11.95 -1.10 -4.70
C GLY A 32 -10.65 -1.82 -5.04
N TYR A 33 -10.08 -2.57 -4.10
CA TYR A 33 -8.93 -3.42 -4.38
C TYR A 33 -9.23 -4.49 -5.41
N ILE A 34 -10.26 -5.29 -5.16
CA ILE A 34 -10.58 -6.48 -5.95
C ILE A 34 -10.96 -6.08 -7.38
N PHE A 35 -11.79 -5.04 -7.52
CA PHE A 35 -12.40 -4.67 -8.80
C PHE A 35 -11.67 -3.57 -9.55
N ALA A 36 -10.84 -2.74 -8.90
CA ALA A 36 -10.10 -1.68 -9.59
C ALA A 36 -8.58 -1.91 -9.55
N LEU A 37 -7.97 -1.99 -8.36
CA LEU A 37 -6.51 -2.03 -8.24
C LEU A 37 -5.91 -3.34 -8.76
N ARG A 38 -6.52 -4.49 -8.45
CA ARG A 38 -6.05 -5.80 -8.90
C ARG A 38 -6.08 -5.96 -10.42
N PRO A 39 -7.18 -5.67 -11.15
CA PRO A 39 -7.17 -5.70 -12.62
C PRO A 39 -6.33 -4.57 -13.21
N GLY A 40 -6.36 -3.37 -12.64
CA GLY A 40 -5.53 -2.25 -13.08
C GLY A 40 -4.04 -2.57 -13.06
N ARG A 41 -3.58 -3.35 -12.07
CA ARG A 41 -2.19 -3.82 -12.02
C ARG A 41 -1.82 -4.66 -13.24
N ALA A 42 -2.66 -5.62 -13.62
CA ALA A 42 -2.41 -6.45 -14.80
C ALA A 42 -2.36 -5.62 -16.08
N LEU A 43 -3.30 -4.67 -16.23
CA LEU A 43 -3.33 -3.75 -17.37
C LEU A 43 -2.08 -2.87 -17.46
N ILE A 44 -1.60 -2.34 -16.33
CA ILE A 44 -0.35 -1.57 -16.27
C ILE A 44 0.83 -2.46 -16.70
N THR A 45 0.93 -3.68 -16.15
CA THR A 45 2.02 -4.60 -16.52
C THR A 45 2.01 -4.89 -18.01
N GLU A 46 0.85 -5.20 -18.59
CA GLU A 46 0.69 -5.60 -19.99
C GLU A 46 0.89 -4.44 -20.97
N HIS A 47 0.35 -3.26 -20.68
CA HIS A 47 0.30 -2.16 -21.64
C HIS A 47 1.36 -1.07 -21.43
N ILE A 48 2.00 -1.01 -20.26
CA ILE A 48 3.01 0.00 -19.96
C ILE A 48 4.35 -0.66 -19.74
N VAL A 49 4.42 -1.67 -18.87
CA VAL A 49 5.72 -2.15 -18.39
C VAL A 49 6.36 -3.14 -19.34
N TYR A 50 5.58 -4.10 -19.84
CA TYR A 50 6.05 -5.10 -20.79
C TYR A 50 6.54 -4.46 -22.11
N PRO A 51 5.84 -3.49 -22.73
CA PRO A 51 6.33 -2.83 -23.93
C PRO A 51 7.67 -2.13 -23.72
N VAL A 52 7.85 -1.44 -22.59
CA VAL A 52 9.13 -0.78 -22.27
C VAL A 52 10.24 -1.83 -22.11
N ALA A 53 9.98 -2.92 -21.37
CA ALA A 53 10.96 -3.98 -21.20
C ALA A 53 11.32 -4.67 -22.54
N ALA A 54 10.34 -4.88 -23.41
CA ALA A 54 10.55 -5.46 -24.73
C ALA A 54 11.37 -4.55 -25.65
N GLU A 55 11.09 -3.24 -25.62
CA GLU A 55 11.85 -2.23 -26.35
C GLU A 55 13.32 -2.22 -25.91
N TYR A 56 13.58 -2.16 -24.60
CA TYR A 56 14.94 -2.24 -24.06
C TYR A 56 15.64 -3.57 -24.40
N ALA A 57 14.95 -4.69 -24.28
CA ALA A 57 15.52 -6.00 -24.63
C ALA A 57 15.88 -6.10 -26.11
N SER A 58 15.09 -5.45 -26.99
CA SER A 58 15.37 -5.38 -28.42
C SER A 58 16.51 -4.42 -28.75
N ALA A 59 16.63 -3.29 -28.04
CA ALA A 59 17.68 -2.30 -28.24
C ALA A 59 19.06 -2.80 -27.81
N GLU A 60 19.12 -3.62 -26.76
CA GLU A 60 20.34 -4.24 -26.23
C GLU A 60 20.35 -5.76 -26.47
N ALA A 61 20.03 -6.15 -27.72
CA ALA A 61 19.97 -7.55 -28.14
C ALA A 61 21.29 -8.29 -27.84
N GLY A 62 21.20 -9.38 -27.09
CA GLY A 62 22.34 -10.22 -26.67
C GLY A 62 22.85 -9.95 -25.25
N ARG A 63 22.51 -8.80 -24.65
CA ARG A 63 22.70 -8.54 -23.22
C ARG A 63 21.44 -8.84 -22.42
N PHE A 64 20.27 -8.52 -22.96
CA PHE A 64 19.00 -8.81 -22.30
C PHE A 64 18.19 -9.84 -23.07
N HIS A 65 17.50 -10.70 -22.33
CA HIS A 65 16.54 -11.66 -22.87
C HIS A 65 15.24 -11.56 -22.09
N LEU A 66 14.16 -11.24 -22.81
CA LEU A 66 12.81 -11.24 -22.28
C LEU A 66 12.09 -12.49 -22.80
N PRO A 67 11.74 -13.45 -21.93
CA PRO A 67 11.00 -14.65 -22.34
C PRO A 67 9.62 -14.28 -22.87
N GLU A 68 9.11 -15.02 -23.85
CA GLU A 68 7.74 -14.88 -24.31
C GLU A 68 6.75 -15.28 -23.21
N SER A 69 6.23 -14.25 -22.54
CA SER A 69 4.98 -14.14 -21.78
C SER A 69 4.55 -15.33 -20.89
N THR A 70 4.45 -15.03 -19.60
CA THR A 70 3.27 -15.47 -18.85
C THR A 70 2.43 -14.25 -18.54
N LYS A 71 1.11 -14.35 -18.73
CA LYS A 71 0.12 -13.35 -18.29
C LYS A 71 0.20 -13.18 -16.78
N SER A 72 1.15 -12.37 -16.34
CA SER A 72 1.53 -12.25 -14.95
C SER A 72 1.73 -10.79 -14.63
N VAL A 73 1.36 -10.42 -13.41
CA VAL A 73 1.62 -9.10 -12.79
C VAL A 73 3.11 -8.86 -12.51
N THR A 74 3.93 -9.82 -12.92
CA THR A 74 5.36 -9.90 -12.79
C THR A 74 5.92 -10.37 -14.13
N PHE A 75 6.97 -9.72 -14.61
CA PHE A 75 7.77 -10.23 -15.72
C PHE A 75 9.22 -10.39 -15.26
N THR A 76 9.91 -11.30 -15.91
CA THR A 76 11.31 -11.60 -15.66
C THR A 76 12.12 -11.14 -16.86
N LEU A 77 13.12 -10.30 -16.62
CA LEU A 77 14.13 -9.91 -17.59
C LEU A 77 15.42 -10.65 -17.22
N TYR A 78 16.02 -11.37 -18.16
CA TYR A 78 17.33 -11.98 -17.97
C TYR A 78 18.40 -11.04 -18.50
N GLU A 79 19.39 -10.71 -17.67
CA GLU A 79 20.57 -9.97 -18.08
C GLU A 79 21.78 -10.91 -18.15
N ARG A 80 22.58 -10.79 -19.20
CA ARG A 80 23.85 -11.49 -19.32
C ARG A 80 24.91 -10.78 -18.47
N VAL A 81 25.40 -11.48 -17.45
CA VAL A 81 26.51 -11.05 -16.59
C VAL A 81 27.61 -12.09 -16.74
N ASP A 82 28.70 -11.69 -17.40
CA ASP A 82 29.79 -12.56 -17.83
C ASP A 82 29.30 -13.73 -18.70
N GLU A 83 29.46 -14.97 -18.23
CA GLU A 83 29.02 -16.20 -18.90
C GLU A 83 27.66 -16.71 -18.40
N SER A 84 27.01 -15.98 -17.49
CA SER A 84 25.75 -16.40 -16.84
C SER A 84 24.59 -15.45 -17.12
N TRP A 85 23.37 -15.93 -16.92
CA TRP A 85 22.16 -15.12 -16.97
C TRP A 85 21.68 -14.82 -15.56
N ALA A 86 21.66 -13.54 -15.19
CA ALA A 86 21.08 -13.04 -13.96
C ALA A 86 19.59 -12.76 -14.16
N GLU A 87 18.76 -13.28 -13.26
CA GLU A 87 17.32 -13.06 -13.29
C GLU A 87 16.94 -11.73 -12.63
N ARG A 88 16.24 -10.87 -13.36
CA ARG A 88 15.71 -9.60 -12.86
C ARG A 88 14.18 -9.63 -12.91
N ILE A 89 13.58 -9.77 -11.73
CA ILE A 89 12.13 -9.87 -11.59
C ILE A 89 11.54 -8.47 -11.39
N TYR A 90 10.72 -8.03 -12.33
CA TYR A 90 9.99 -6.78 -12.23
C TYR A 90 8.52 -7.10 -11.97
N SER A 91 7.98 -6.58 -10.86
CA SER A 91 6.56 -6.71 -10.56
C SER A 91 5.93 -5.34 -10.45
N THR A 92 4.73 -5.21 -11.02
CA THR A 92 3.94 -4.00 -10.84
C THR A 92 3.48 -3.91 -9.39
N PRO A 93 3.44 -2.71 -8.79
CA PRO A 93 3.18 -2.58 -7.38
C PRO A 93 1.95 -3.31 -6.89
N TRP A 94 2.11 -4.01 -5.76
CA TRP A 94 0.96 -4.64 -5.13
C TRP A 94 0.10 -3.54 -4.51
N GLY A 95 -1.14 -3.41 -5.02
CA GLY A 95 -2.14 -2.53 -4.41
C GLY A 95 -2.34 -2.80 -2.91
N PHE A 96 -1.98 -3.99 -2.42
CA PHE A 96 -2.01 -4.36 -1.01
C PHE A 96 -1.20 -3.42 -0.10
N TYR A 97 -0.06 -2.88 -0.57
CA TYR A 97 0.74 -1.92 0.21
C TYR A 97 0.08 -0.55 0.36
N PHE A 98 -0.86 -0.22 -0.54
CA PHE A 98 -1.69 0.97 -0.42
C PHE A 98 -2.94 0.71 0.43
N ILE A 99 -3.40 -0.55 0.50
CA ILE A 99 -4.62 -0.94 1.21
C ILE A 99 -4.37 -1.17 2.69
N LEU A 100 -3.28 -1.83 3.06
CA LEU A 100 -2.96 -2.09 4.47
C LEU A 100 -2.99 -0.79 5.31
N PRO A 101 -2.39 0.32 4.85
CA PRO A 101 -2.49 1.62 5.52
C PRO A 101 -3.91 2.19 5.58
N LEU A 102 -4.71 1.99 4.53
CA LEU A 102 -6.10 2.44 4.47
C LEU A 102 -6.98 1.65 5.43
N LEU A 103 -6.76 0.34 5.55
CA LEU A 103 -7.44 -0.52 6.53
C LEU A 103 -7.10 -0.07 7.95
N PHE A 104 -5.87 0.42 8.19
CA PHE A 104 -5.49 0.95 9.50
C PHE A 104 -6.27 2.22 9.91
N PHE A 105 -6.82 2.98 8.96
CA PHE A 105 -7.76 4.07 9.29
C PHE A 105 -9.04 3.59 9.95
N CYS A 106 -9.42 2.32 9.77
CA CYS A 106 -10.56 1.74 10.47
C CYS A 106 -10.27 1.49 11.97
N PHE A 107 -8.99 1.40 12.36
CA PHE A 107 -8.55 1.01 13.70
C PHE A 107 -8.03 2.18 14.56
N ILE A 108 -7.48 3.25 13.96
CA ILE A 108 -7.03 4.43 14.70
C ILE A 108 -8.27 5.23 15.15
N ALA A 109 -8.80 4.86 16.31
CA ALA A 109 -9.91 5.55 16.92
C ALA A 109 -9.43 6.93 17.46
N HIS A 110 -9.93 8.00 16.85
CA HIS A 110 -10.09 9.34 17.44
C HIS A 110 -8.84 10.20 17.69
N TYR A 111 -7.62 9.70 17.53
CA TYR A 111 -6.43 10.53 17.66
C TYR A 111 -6.04 11.21 16.34
N LYS A 112 -6.62 12.40 16.12
CA LYS A 112 -6.37 13.27 14.95
C LYS A 112 -4.89 13.45 14.55
N PRO A 113 -3.92 13.64 15.47
CA PRO A 113 -2.53 13.86 15.04
C PRO A 113 -1.89 12.61 14.42
N TYR A 114 -2.08 11.42 15.02
CA TYR A 114 -1.53 10.17 14.46
C TYR A 114 -2.20 9.78 13.15
N LEU A 115 -3.49 10.08 13.01
CA LEU A 115 -4.20 9.93 11.75
C LEU A 115 -3.55 10.77 10.64
N PHE A 116 -3.31 12.06 10.92
CA PHE A 116 -2.70 12.97 9.97
C PHE A 116 -1.27 12.54 9.60
N VAL A 117 -0.45 12.21 10.60
CA VAL A 117 0.92 11.72 10.37
C VAL A 117 0.92 10.45 9.52
N HIS A 118 -0.02 9.53 9.79
CA HIS A 118 -0.18 8.32 8.98
C HIS A 118 -0.53 8.66 7.53
N VAL A 119 -1.57 9.50 7.29
CA VAL A 119 -1.94 9.94 5.93
C VAL A 119 -0.76 10.57 5.20
N LEU A 120 -0.06 11.50 5.86
CA LEU A 120 1.04 12.24 5.26
C LEU A 120 2.20 11.30 4.91
N PHE A 121 2.56 10.39 5.82
CA PHE A 121 3.58 9.39 5.58
C PHE A 121 3.20 8.51 4.37
N GLN A 122 1.96 8.03 4.32
CA GLN A 122 1.48 7.21 3.19
C GLN A 122 1.51 7.95 1.87
N MET A 123 1.15 9.24 1.87
CA MET A 123 1.21 10.06 0.67
C MET A 123 2.64 10.23 0.18
N ILE A 124 3.57 10.58 1.07
CA ILE A 124 4.98 10.79 0.72
C ILE A 124 5.59 9.49 0.18
N PHE A 125 5.48 8.39 0.93
CA PHE A 125 6.08 7.12 0.53
C PHE A 125 5.34 6.48 -0.63
N GLY A 126 4.04 6.73 -0.79
CA GLY A 126 3.27 6.36 -1.98
C GLY A 126 3.79 7.07 -3.23
N ILE A 127 4.02 8.38 -3.16
CA ILE A 127 4.59 9.16 -4.27
C ILE A 127 6.01 8.68 -4.57
N VAL A 128 6.87 8.51 -3.56
CA VAL A 128 8.23 7.99 -3.75
C VAL A 128 8.19 6.61 -4.40
N ALA A 129 7.32 5.71 -3.95
CA ALA A 129 7.16 4.40 -4.57
C ALA A 129 6.74 4.50 -6.04
N ILE A 130 5.76 5.34 -6.37
CA ILE A 130 5.32 5.54 -7.76
C ILE A 130 6.46 6.11 -8.62
N LEU A 131 7.16 7.14 -8.15
CA LEU A 131 8.26 7.75 -8.89
C LEU A 131 9.43 6.78 -9.07
N SER A 132 9.84 6.07 -8.01
CA SER A 132 10.88 5.04 -8.08
C SER A 132 10.48 3.87 -8.97
N TYR A 133 9.19 3.52 -9.02
CA TYR A 133 8.69 2.52 -9.94
C TYR A 133 8.75 2.99 -11.39
N LEU A 134 8.21 4.18 -11.69
CA LEU A 134 8.25 4.75 -13.04
C LEU A 134 9.68 4.91 -13.56
N TRP A 135 10.61 5.32 -12.69
CA TRP A 135 12.03 5.41 -13.04
C TRP A 135 12.70 4.03 -13.11
N GLY A 136 12.33 3.10 -12.23
CA GLY A 136 12.81 1.72 -12.26
C GLY A 136 12.42 0.96 -13.52
N ILE A 137 11.29 1.32 -14.16
CA ILE A 137 10.89 0.81 -15.47
C ILE A 137 11.87 1.22 -16.57
N SER A 138 12.54 2.36 -16.45
CA SER A 138 13.69 2.74 -17.30
C SER A 138 14.98 1.95 -16.96
N LEU A 139 14.83 0.73 -16.45
CA LEU A 139 15.87 -0.25 -16.11
C LEU A 139 16.99 0.22 -15.18
N THR A 140 16.72 1.19 -14.31
CA THR A 140 17.67 1.57 -13.24
C THR A 140 17.45 0.67 -12.02
N ASP A 141 18.32 -0.33 -11.80
CA ASP A 141 18.20 -1.27 -10.68
C ASP A 141 18.06 -0.61 -9.33
N VAL A 142 18.83 0.46 -9.11
CA VAL A 142 18.81 1.21 -7.87
C VAL A 142 17.40 1.69 -7.55
N MET A 143 16.65 2.17 -8.56
CA MET A 143 15.29 2.66 -8.36
C MET A 143 14.30 1.53 -8.09
N MET A 144 14.49 0.35 -8.68
CA MET A 144 13.70 -0.84 -8.32
C MET A 144 13.98 -1.31 -6.88
N HIS A 145 15.23 -1.20 -6.41
CA HIS A 145 15.57 -1.48 -5.01
C HIS A 145 14.94 -0.47 -4.06
N VAL A 146 14.99 0.83 -4.39
CA VAL A 146 14.32 1.88 -3.61
C VAL A 146 12.81 1.63 -3.56
N TYR A 147 12.19 1.32 -4.71
CA TYR A 147 10.77 0.98 -4.78
C TYR A 147 10.42 -0.21 -3.86
N ARG A 148 11.21 -1.31 -3.90
CA ARG A 148 11.03 -2.47 -3.00
C ARG A 148 11.27 -2.09 -1.54
N MET A 149 12.29 -1.28 -1.25
CA MET A 149 12.60 -0.81 0.10
C MET A 149 11.41 -0.05 0.70
N VAL A 150 10.86 0.89 -0.07
CA VAL A 150 9.72 1.70 0.32
C VAL A 150 8.49 0.83 0.56
N THR A 151 8.17 -0.05 -0.39
CA THR A 151 6.94 -0.85 -0.34
C THR A 151 6.97 -1.98 0.68
N TYR A 152 8.10 -2.67 0.84
CA TYR A 152 8.19 -3.86 1.70
C TYR A 152 8.58 -3.54 3.13
N TYR A 153 9.34 -2.46 3.36
CA TYR A 153 9.89 -2.16 4.68
C TYR A 153 9.40 -0.83 5.23
N LEU A 154 9.57 0.28 4.51
CA LEU A 154 9.27 1.60 5.07
C LEU A 154 7.77 1.83 5.26
N THR A 155 6.95 1.54 4.26
CA THR A 155 5.50 1.74 4.34
C THR A 155 4.85 0.86 5.41
N PRO A 156 5.06 -0.47 5.43
CA PRO A 156 4.50 -1.32 6.48
C PRO A 156 5.10 -1.01 7.86
N GLY A 157 6.42 -0.80 7.94
CA GLY A 157 7.13 -0.56 9.20
C GLY A 157 6.68 0.74 9.89
N ALA A 158 6.62 1.85 9.15
CA ALA A 158 6.15 3.11 9.71
C ALA A 158 4.66 3.08 10.06
N SER A 159 3.82 2.43 9.24
CA SER A 159 2.41 2.20 9.57
C SER A 159 2.28 1.52 10.93
N PHE A 160 3.06 0.45 11.13
CA PHE A 160 3.07 -0.30 12.38
C PHE A 160 3.51 0.56 13.58
N ILE A 161 4.60 1.32 13.44
CA ILE A 161 5.10 2.21 14.50
C ILE A 161 4.06 3.27 14.87
N ILE A 162 3.43 3.91 13.88
CA ILE A 162 2.43 4.96 14.12
C ILE A 162 1.22 4.40 14.87
N ILE A 163 0.76 3.21 14.48
CA ILE A 163 -0.36 2.53 15.15
C ILE A 163 0.02 2.13 16.57
N PHE A 164 1.20 1.53 16.75
CA PHE A 164 1.68 1.13 18.06
C PHE A 164 1.76 2.33 19.01
N ALA A 165 2.30 3.46 18.54
CA ALA A 165 2.34 4.71 19.29
C ALA A 165 0.92 5.22 19.63
N ALA A 166 0.00 5.19 18.67
CA ALA A 166 -1.38 5.62 18.88
C ALA A 166 -2.11 4.76 19.93
N VAL A 167 -1.97 3.43 19.85
CA VAL A 167 -2.58 2.48 20.80
C VAL A 167 -1.97 2.65 22.20
N PHE A 168 -0.63 2.72 22.30
CA PHE A 168 0.05 2.87 23.58
C PHE A 168 -0.33 4.19 24.28
N GLN A 169 -0.36 5.29 23.53
CA GLN A 169 -0.79 6.58 24.08
C GLN A 169 -2.25 6.53 24.54
N GLN A 170 -3.15 5.89 23.78
CA GLN A 170 -4.54 5.74 24.17
C GLN A 170 -4.69 4.98 25.50
N SER A 171 -4.00 3.86 25.65
CA SER A 171 -4.02 3.06 26.89
C SER A 171 -3.49 3.86 28.09
N PHE A 172 -2.40 4.60 27.90
CA PHE A 172 -1.83 5.45 28.95
C PHE A 172 -2.77 6.58 29.38
N MET A 173 -3.46 7.22 28.43
CA MET A 173 -4.46 8.26 28.72
C MET A 173 -5.66 7.71 29.49
N GLN A 174 -6.07 6.47 29.23
CA GLN A 174 -7.18 5.82 29.93
C GLN A 174 -6.80 5.47 31.38
N SER A 175 -5.59 4.94 31.60
CA SER A 175 -5.09 4.60 32.95
C SER A 175 -4.98 5.81 33.90
N ARG A 176 -4.81 7.04 33.38
CA ARG A 176 -4.76 8.26 34.21
C ARG A 176 -6.13 8.79 34.63
N LYS A 177 -7.22 8.25 34.09
CA LYS A 177 -8.60 8.69 34.38
C LYS A 177 -9.32 7.80 35.40
N THR A 178 -8.74 6.64 35.70
CA THR A 178 -9.16 5.68 36.75
C THR A 178 -8.32 5.89 37.98
#